data_AF-K9U8S6-F1
#
_entry.id   AF-K9U8S6-F1
#
_cell.length_a   1.000
_cell.length_b   1.000
_cell.length_c   1.000
_cell.angle_alpha   90.00
_cell.angle_beta   90.00
_cell.angle_gamma   90.00
#
_symmetry.space_group_name_H-M   'P 1'
#
loop_
_entity.id
_entity.type
_entity.pdbx_description
1 polymer ?
#
loop_
_entity_poly.entity_id
_entity_poly.type
_entity_poly.pdbx_seq_one_letter_code
_entity_poly.pdbx_strand_id
1 'polypeptide(L)' 'MSIVNFIRGTKVYQEAKEEGRLEGRLESQVKLVQKLLQKGLSIQEIADVLEIDIEEVRKIARE' A
#
# COMPACT_ATOMS: atom_id res chain seq x y z
N MET A 1 -30.15 13.52 1.99
CA MET A 1 -29.41 13.38 3.26
C MET A 1 -28.63 12.07 3.18
N SER A 2 -27.31 12.12 2.92
CA SER A 2 -26.52 10.88 2.75
C SER A 2 -26.22 10.22 4.09
N ILE A 3 -26.45 8.91 4.18
CA ILE A 3 -26.13 8.04 5.33
C ILE A 3 -24.68 8.26 5.80
N VAL A 4 -23.78 8.56 4.87
CA VAL A 4 -22.36 8.88 5.10
C VAL A 4 -22.14 10.03 6.10
N ASN A 5 -23.07 10.98 6.24
CA ASN A 5 -22.95 12.06 7.24
C ASN A 5 -23.19 11.58 8.68
N PHE A 6 -23.98 10.52 8.87
CA PHE A 6 -24.38 10.04 10.20
C PHE A 6 -23.31 9.15 10.84
N ILE A 7 -22.59 8.39 10.02
CA ILE A 7 -21.49 7.51 10.46
C ILE A 7 -20.14 8.22 10.53
N ARG A 8 -20.01 9.43 9.97
CA ARG A 8 -18.73 10.15 9.90
C ARG A 8 -18.05 10.40 11.26
N GLY A 9 -18.80 10.35 12.35
CA GLY A 9 -18.33 10.49 13.74
C GLY A 9 -18.32 9.19 14.56
N THR A 10 -18.65 8.03 13.98
CA THR A 10 -18.65 6.75 14.69
C THR A 10 -17.28 6.06 14.57
N LYS A 11 -16.89 5.26 15.57
CA LYS A 11 -15.64 4.47 15.55
C LYS A 11 -15.49 3.66 14.26
N VAL A 12 -16.59 3.06 13.81
CA VAL A 12 -16.66 2.25 12.58
C VAL A 12 -16.19 3.00 11.32
N TYR A 13 -16.48 4.30 11.19
CA TYR A 13 -16.03 5.08 10.04
C TYR A 13 -14.55 5.48 10.14
N GLN A 14 -14.03 5.67 11.35
CA GLN A 14 -12.61 5.93 11.55
C GLN A 14 -11.78 4.68 11.27
N GLU A 15 -12.23 3.54 11.78
CA GLU A 15 -11.63 2.22 11.52
C GLU A 15 -11.65 1.90 10.03
N ALA A 16 -12.80 2.01 9.35
CA ALA A 16 -12.89 1.77 7.91
C ALA A 16 -12.04 2.74 7.06
N LYS A 17 -11.83 3.97 7.53
CA LYS A 17 -10.98 4.95 6.85
C LYS A 17 -9.49 4.67 7.07
N GLU A 18 -9.11 4.21 8.25
CA GLU A 18 -7.74 3.77 8.54
C GLU A 18 -7.41 2.47 7.79
N GLU A 19 -8.31 1.49 7.80
CA GLU A 19 -8.19 0.25 7.03
C GLU A 19 -8.11 0.53 5.53
N GLY A 20 -9.02 1.32 4.97
CA GLY A 20 -8.97 1.67 3.54
C GLY A 20 -7.73 2.48 3.15
N ARG A 21 -7.15 3.24 4.08
CA ARG A 21 -5.87 3.95 3.87
C ARG A 21 -4.68 2.98 3.93
N LEU A 22 -4.71 2.00 4.83
CA LEU A 22 -3.69 0.95 4.96
C LEU A 22 -3.71 0.01 3.76
N GLU A 23 -4.88 -0.49 3.37
CA GLU A 23 -5.06 -1.35 2.19
C GLU A 23 -4.64 -0.60 0.91
N GLY A 24 -5.05 0.66 0.76
CA GLY A 24 -4.63 1.49 -0.36
C GLY A 24 -3.11 1.71 -0.40
N ARG A 25 -2.46 1.83 0.76
CA ARG A 25 -1.00 1.96 0.86
C ARG A 25 -0.28 0.66 0.49
N LEU A 26 -0.74 -0.48 1.00
CA LEU A 26 -0.17 -1.79 0.73
C LEU A 26 -0.33 -2.19 -0.74
N GLU A 27 -1.53 -2.02 -1.31
CA GLU A 27 -1.75 -2.26 -2.74
C GLU A 27 -0.88 -1.34 -3.61
N SER A 28 -0.76 -0.08 -3.21
CA SER A 28 0.09 0.87 -3.93
C SER A 28 1.55 0.46 -3.88
N GLN A 29 2.05 -0.03 -2.73
CA GLN A 29 3.43 -0.50 -2.60
C GLN A 29 3.69 -1.72 -3.49
N VAL A 30 2.82 -2.72 -3.52
CA VAL A 30 2.96 -3.90 -4.38
C VAL A 30 2.97 -3.51 -5.86
N LYS A 31 1.99 -2.71 -6.30
CA LYS A 31 1.91 -2.21 -7.68
C LYS A 31 3.14 -1.37 -8.05
N LEU A 32 3.67 -0.59 -7.11
CA LEU A 32 4.84 0.26 -7.34
C LEU A 32 6.12 -0.57 -7.44
N VAL A 33 6.34 -1.56 -6.57
CA VAL A 33 7.44 -2.52 -6.67
C VAL A 33 7.43 -3.21 -8.03
N GLN A 34 6.29 -3.77 -8.46
CA GLN A 34 6.19 -4.43 -9.77
C GLN A 34 6.50 -3.47 -10.93
N LYS A 35 6.01 -2.23 -10.88
CA LYS A 35 6.28 -1.22 -11.91
C LYS A 35 7.75 -0.80 -11.96
N LEU A 36 8.42 -0.75 -10.81
CA LEU A 36 9.85 -0.43 -10.73
C LEU A 36 10.71 -1.60 -11.24
N LEU A 37 10.33 -2.85 -10.92
CA LEU A 37 10.96 -4.05 -11.49
C LEU A 37 10.81 -4.07 -13.02
N GLN A 38 9.62 -3.77 -13.55
CA GLN A 38 9.39 -3.66 -14.99
C GLN A 38 10.22 -2.56 -15.66
N LYS A 39 10.57 -1.50 -14.93
CA LYS A 39 11.47 -0.44 -15.39
C LYS A 39 12.96 -0.83 -15.33
N GLY A 40 13.28 -2.03 -14.84
CA GLY A 40 14.63 -2.56 -14.76
C GLY A 40 15.40 -2.17 -13.51
N LEU A 41 14.74 -1.63 -12.49
CA LEU A 41 15.40 -1.36 -11.20
C LEU A 41 15.68 -2.68 -10.48
N SER A 42 16.80 -2.72 -9.77
CA SER A 42 17.15 -3.85 -8.92
C SER A 42 16.31 -3.87 -7.64
N ILE A 43 16.18 -5.05 -7.04
CA ILE A 43 15.48 -5.25 -5.77
C ILE A 43 16.05 -4.35 -4.66
N GLN A 44 17.37 -4.11 -4.66
CA GLN A 44 18.04 -3.25 -3.68
C GLN A 44 17.68 -1.77 -3.87
N GLU A 45 17.69 -1.27 -5.11
CA GLU A 45 17.28 0.11 -5.40
C GLU A 45 15.80 0.34 -5.08
N ILE A 46 14.96 -0.66 -5.31
CA ILE A 46 13.53 -0.57 -4.97
C ILE A 46 13.32 -0.53 -3.46
N ALA A 47 14.04 -1.36 -2.71
CA ALA A 47 14.00 -1.36 -1.25
C ALA A 47 14.44 0.00 -0.68
N ASP A 48 15.48 0.59 -1.25
CA ASP A 48 15.98 1.92 -0.87
C ASP A 48 14.97 3.03 -1.22
N VAL A 49 14.46 3.07 -2.46
CA VAL A 49 13.49 4.07 -2.93
C VAL A 49 12.16 4.02 -2.17
N LEU A 50 11.73 2.83 -1.78
CA LEU A 50 10.46 2.62 -1.07
C LEU A 50 10.63 2.53 0.44
N GLU A 51 11.87 2.59 0.94
CA GLU A 51 12.26 2.42 2.35
C GLU A 51 11.59 1.19 2.99
N ILE A 52 11.58 0.07 2.26
CA ILE A 52 11.04 -1.22 2.71
C ILE A 52 12.11 -2.30 2.71
N ASP A 53 11.85 -3.40 3.42
CA ASP A 53 12.80 -4.50 3.51
C ASP A 53 13.03 -5.16 2.14
N ILE A 54 14.29 -5.52 1.87
CA ILE A 54 14.69 -6.24 0.66
C ILE A 54 13.96 -7.58 0.56
N GLU A 55 13.72 -8.26 1.69
CA GLU A 55 12.95 -9.50 1.74
C GLU A 55 11.50 -9.28 1.29
N GLU A 56 10.89 -8.14 1.65
CA GLU A 56 9.54 -7.74 1.25
C GLU A 56 9.45 -7.53 -0.27
N VAL A 57 10.40 -6.77 -0.83
CA VAL A 57 10.51 -6.56 -2.28
C VAL A 57 10.71 -7.89 -3.00
N ARG A 58 11.54 -8.77 -2.45
CA ARG A 58 11.82 -10.10 -3.02
C ARG A 58 10.60 -11.01 -2.98
N LYS A 59 9.78 -10.93 -1.93
CA LYS A 59 8.52 -11.67 -1.83
C LYS A 59 7.54 -11.20 -2.92
N ILE A 60 7.39 -9.88 -3.08
CA ILE A 60 6.53 -9.29 -4.12
C ILE A 60 7.04 -9.62 -5.53
N ALA A 61 8.35 -9.70 -5.74
CA ALA A 61 8.94 -10.06 -7.03
C ALA A 61 8.77 -11.54 -7.42
N ARG A 62 8.42 -12.41 -6.45
CA ARG A 62 8.23 -13.86 -6.64
C ARG A 62 6.77 -14.26 -6.85
N GLU A 63 5.83 -13.35 -6.58
CA GLU A 63 4.39 -13.48 -6.87
C GLU A 63 4.08 -13.08 -8.31
#